data_AF-X1BN52-F1
#
_entry.id   AF-X1BN52-F1
#
_cell.length_a   1.000
_cell.length_b   1.000
_cell.length_c   1.000
_cell.angle_alpha   90.00
_cell.angle_beta   90.00
_cell.angle_gamma   90.00
#
_symmetry.space_group_name_H-M   'P 1'
#
loop_
_entity.id
_entity.type
_entity.pdbx_description
1 polymer ?
#
loop_
_entity_poly.entity_id
_entity_poly.type
_entity_poly.pdbx_seq_one_letter_code
_entity_poly.pdbx_strand_id
1 'polypeptide(L)' 'MAVVKLNPEPQNAIVFAGSSIFHFWTTLADDMAPLLVINQAFAGARMRSVFNAMDKLIIPYNPKIIVYYCGSNDINDGA' A
#
# COMPACT_ATOMS: atom_id res chain seq x y z
N MET A 1 -26.96 -0.14 -16.37
CA MET A 1 -25.89 -0.04 -15.35
C MET A 1 -24.76 0.79 -15.97
N ALA A 2 -24.55 2.02 -15.52
CA ALA A 2 -23.49 2.87 -16.06
C ALA A 2 -22.14 2.32 -15.61
N VAL A 3 -21.24 2.08 -16.57
CA VAL A 3 -19.83 1.78 -16.27
C VAL A 3 -19.20 3.08 -15.80
N VAL A 4 -18.97 3.20 -14.50
CA VAL A 4 -18.14 4.27 -13.94
C VAL A 4 -16.74 4.09 -14.53
N LYS A 5 -16.30 4.99 -15.41
CA LYS A 5 -14.89 5.11 -15.76
C LYS A 5 -14.19 5.60 -14.50
N LEU A 6 -13.58 4.68 -13.74
CA LEU A 6 -12.60 5.04 -12.73
C LEU A 6 -11.47 5.77 -13.47
N ASN A 7 -11.11 6.96 -13.01
CA ASN A 7 -9.91 7.62 -13.50
C ASN A 7 -8.73 6.64 -13.39
N PRO A 8 -7.80 6.63 -14.36
CA PRO A 8 -6.65 5.75 -14.25
C PRO A 8 -5.88 6.10 -12.98
N GLU A 9 -5.53 5.08 -12.20
CA GLU A 9 -4.72 5.22 -10.99
C GLU A 9 -3.42 5.98 -11.31
N PRO A 10 -2.89 6.81 -10.39
CA PRO A 10 -1.63 7.51 -10.61
C PRO A 10 -0.50 6.53 -10.93
N GLN A 11 0.23 6.76 -12.02
CA GLN A 11 1.26 5.83 -12.49
C GLN A 11 2.65 6.22 -11.98
N ASN A 12 3.53 5.22 -11.80
CA ASN A 12 4.91 5.38 -11.33
C ASN A 12 5.05 5.94 -9.90
N ALA A 13 4.01 5.78 -9.07
CA ALA A 13 4.04 6.20 -7.68
C ALA A 13 5.00 5.33 -6.83
N ILE A 14 5.46 5.87 -5.71
CA ILE A 14 6.08 5.11 -4.64
C ILE A 14 4.96 4.50 -3.79
N VAL A 15 4.87 3.17 -3.76
CA VAL A 15 3.80 2.49 -3.02
C VAL A 15 4.29 2.09 -1.65
N PHE A 16 3.62 2.59 -0.61
CA PHE A 16 3.80 2.14 0.76
C PHE A 16 2.83 0.99 1.03
N ALA A 17 3.35 -0.22 1.15
CA ALA A 17 2.57 -1.43 1.40
C ALA A 17 2.93 -2.02 2.76
N GLY A 18 1.94 -2.44 3.55
CA GLY A 18 2.24 -2.94 4.88
C GLY A 18 1.07 -2.92 5.85
N SER A 19 1.43 -2.84 7.13
CA SER A 19 0.50 -2.93 8.25
C SER A 19 0.15 -1.57 8.88
N SER A 20 -0.36 -1.58 10.11
CA SER A 20 -0.86 -0.45 10.88
C SER A 20 0.08 0.75 10.94
N ILE A 21 1.40 0.56 11.03
CA ILE A 21 2.37 1.66 11.06
C ILE A 21 2.23 2.56 9.82
N PHE A 22 2.12 1.96 8.64
CA PHE A 22 1.87 2.72 7.43
C PHE A 22 0.40 3.13 7.33
N HIS A 23 -0.54 2.23 7.63
CA HIS A 23 -1.97 2.53 7.52
C HIS A 23 -2.39 3.78 8.31
N PHE A 24 -1.78 4.02 9.48
CA PHE A 24 -2.08 5.18 10.33
C PHE A 24 -1.19 6.40 10.06
N TRP A 25 -0.27 6.33 9.10
CA TRP A 25 0.51 7.49 8.66
C TRP A 25 -0.34 8.37 7.72
N THR A 26 -1.26 9.14 8.31
CA THR A 26 -2.24 9.95 7.56
C THR A 26 -1.63 11.16 6.85
N THR A 27 -0.45 11.61 7.28
CA THR A 27 0.31 12.73 6.69
C THR A 27 1.35 12.30 5.67
N LEU A 28 1.39 11.01 5.29
CA LEU A 28 2.44 10.45 4.43
C LEU A 28 2.70 11.26 3.14
N ALA A 29 1.64 11.73 2.49
CA ALA A 29 1.77 12.50 1.24
C ALA A 29 2.47 13.85 1.46
N ASP A 30 2.16 14.52 2.57
CA ASP A 30 2.76 15.80 2.93
C ASP A 30 4.22 15.60 3.39
N ASP A 31 4.46 14.57 4.19
CA ASP A 31 5.79 14.26 4.74
C ASP A 31 6.79 13.81 3.66
N MET A 32 6.29 13.26 2.55
CA MET A 32 7.10 12.80 1.43
C MET A 32 7.12 13.80 0.26
N ALA A 33 6.43 14.94 0.37
CA ALA A 33 6.40 15.93 -0.70
C ALA A 33 7.84 16.36 -1.09
N PRO A 34 8.14 16.50 -2.40
CA PRO A 34 7.24 16.47 -3.55
C PRO A 34 7.10 15.09 -4.22
N LEU A 35 7.45 13.99 -3.54
CA LEU A 35 7.37 12.65 -4.11
C LEU A 35 5.91 12.20 -4.27
N LEU A 36 5.60 11.58 -5.41
CA LEU A 36 4.30 10.93 -5.62
C LEU A 36 4.28 9.61 -4.83
N VAL A 37 3.65 9.63 -3.66
CA VAL A 37 3.49 8.46 -2.78
C VAL A 37 2.03 8.04 -2.67
N ILE A 38 1.78 6.74 -2.51
CA ILE A 38 0.45 6.19 -2.27
C ILE A 38 0.52 5.19 -1.12
N ASN A 39 -0.40 5.32 -0.16
CA ASN A 39 -0.51 4.41 0.97
C ASN A 39 -1.52 3.29 0.67
N GLN A 40 -1.02 2.07 0.58
CA GLN A 40 -1.80 0.85 0.33
C GLN A 40 -1.69 -0.14 1.49
N ALA A 41 -1.32 0.36 2.66
CA ALA A 41 -1.27 -0.41 3.88
C ALA A 41 -2.65 -0.52 4.55
N PHE A 42 -2.87 -1.63 5.26
CA PHE A 42 -4.10 -1.88 6.01
C PHE A 42 -3.78 -2.42 7.40
N ALA A 43 -4.60 -2.02 8.39
CA ALA A 43 -4.41 -2.45 9.77
C ALA A 43 -4.46 -3.98 9.91
N GLY A 44 -3.59 -4.55 10.73
CA GLY A 44 -3.54 -5.99 10.95
C GLY A 44 -2.93 -6.80 9.80
N ALA A 45 -2.36 -6.15 8.77
CA ALA A 45 -1.73 -6.87 7.67
C ALA A 45 -0.62 -7.82 8.16
N ARG A 46 -0.62 -9.02 7.57
CA ARG A 46 0.43 -10.04 7.63
C ARG A 46 1.09 -10.18 6.26
N MET A 47 2.28 -10.77 6.18
CA MET A 47 3.01 -10.90 4.91
C MET A 47 2.17 -11.58 3.83
N ARG A 48 1.50 -12.70 4.17
CA ARG A 48 0.63 -13.44 3.24
C ARG A 48 -0.56 -12.61 2.75
N SER A 49 -1.17 -11.78 3.60
CA SER A 49 -2.29 -10.94 3.17
C SER A 49 -1.86 -9.82 2.22
N VAL A 50 -0.68 -9.23 2.43
CA VAL A 50 -0.15 -8.22 1.49
C VAL A 50 0.18 -8.87 0.15
N PHE A 51 0.84 -10.03 0.16
CA PHE A 51 1.17 -10.78 -1.06
C PHE A 51 -0.09 -11.13 -1.87
N ASN A 52 -1.11 -11.68 -1.23
CA ASN A 52 -2.37 -12.05 -1.89
C ASN A 52 -3.14 -10.85 -2.46
N ALA A 53 -2.89 -9.63 -1.98
CA ALA A 53 -3.54 -8.42 -2.43
C ALA A 53 -2.71 -7.60 -3.43
N MET A 54 -1.48 -8.02 -3.73
CA MET A 54 -0.51 -7.25 -4.51
C MET A 54 -1.04 -6.82 -5.89
N ASP A 55 -1.72 -7.73 -6.61
CA ASP A 55 -2.28 -7.46 -7.94
C ASP A 55 -3.35 -6.37 -7.95
N LYS A 56 -3.97 -6.11 -6.80
CA LYS A 56 -5.00 -5.08 -6.64
C LYS A 56 -4.47 -3.80 -6.01
N LEU A 57 -3.55 -3.92 -5.06
CA LEU A 57 -3.11 -2.80 -4.23
C LEU A 57 -1.78 -2.19 -4.67
N ILE A 58 -0.95 -2.91 -5.41
CA ILE A 58 0.42 -2.47 -5.74
C ILE A 58 0.62 -2.38 -7.25
N ILE A 59 0.35 -3.47 -7.97
CA ILE A 59 0.63 -3.57 -9.42
C ILE A 59 -0.08 -2.51 -10.27
N PRO A 60 -1.33 -2.09 -10.00
CA PRO A 60 -2.03 -1.10 -10.85
C PRO A 60 -1.36 0.28 -10.93
N TYR A 61 -0.47 0.59 -9.98
CA TYR A 61 0.26 1.86 -9.92
C TYR A 61 1.56 1.86 -10.74
N ASN A 62 1.94 0.72 -11.33
CA ASN A 62 3.24 0.52 -12.00
C ASN A 62 4.41 1.13 -11.19
N PRO A 63 4.58 0.74 -9.91
CA PRO A 63 5.48 1.44 -9.00
C PRO A 63 6.94 1.28 -9.41
N LYS A 64 7.72 2.35 -9.27
CA LYS A 64 9.19 2.28 -9.40
C LYS A 64 9.87 1.91 -8.09
N ILE A 65 9.20 2.20 -6.97
CA ILE A 65 9.70 1.96 -5.62
C ILE A 65 8.53 1.43 -4.79
N ILE A 66 8.80 0.36 -4.05
CA ILE A 66 7.87 -0.18 -3.04
C ILE A 66 8.56 -0.03 -1.68
N VAL A 67 7.91 0.68 -0.77
CA VAL A 67 8.31 0.73 0.63
C VAL A 67 7.45 -0.27 1.38
N TYR A 68 8.08 -1.25 2.01
CA TYR A 68 7.37 -2.37 2.63
C TYR A 68 7.62 -2.43 4.13
N TYR A 69 6.53 -2.56 4.91
CA TYR A 69 6.60 -2.81 6.35
C TYR A 69 5.55 -3.83 6.80
N CYS A 70 6.00 -5.03 7.17
CA CYS A 70 5.15 -6.09 7.72
C CYS A 70 6.00 -7.10 8.50
N GLY A 71 5.36 -8.03 9.21
CA GLY A 71 6.04 -9.11 9.95
C GLY A 71 5.74 -9.13 11.45
N SER A 72 5.51 -7.98 12.08
CA SER A 72 5.19 -7.93 13.52
C SER A 72 3.89 -8.65 13.86
N ASN A 73 2.89 -8.56 12.98
CA ASN A 73 1.62 -9.27 13.14
C ASN A 73 1.76 -10.77 12.86
N ASP A 74 2.64 -11.16 11.93
CA ASP A 74 2.93 -12.56 11.66
C ASP A 74 3.52 -13.23 12.90
N ILE A 75 4.50 -12.59 13.55
CA ILE A 75 5.10 -13.08 14.81
C ILE A 75 4.05 -13.14 15.93
N ASN A 76 3.23 -12.10 16.08
CA ASN A 76 2.16 -12.10 17.08
C ASN A 76 1.12 -13.20 16.86
N ASP A 77 0.96 -13.67 15.62
CA ASP A 77 0.08 -14.77 15.21
C ASP A 77 0.79 -16.14 15.25
N GLY A 78 2.07 -16.18 15.66
CA GLY A 78 2.83 -17.41 15.89
C GLY A 78 3.57 -17.97 14.67
N ALA A 79 3.91 -17.14 13.68
CA ALA A 79 4.74 -17.52 12.53
C ALA A 79 6.21 -17.85 12.88
#